data_AF-A0A1H1B3H3-F1
#
_entry.id   AF-A0A1H1B3H3-F1
#
_cell.length_a   1.000
_cell.length_b   1.000
_cell.length_c   1.000
_cell.angle_alpha   90.00
_cell.angle_beta   90.00
_cell.angle_gamma   90.00
#
_symmetry.space_group_name_H-M   'P 1'
#
loop_
_entity.id
_entity.type
_entity.pdbx_description
1 polymer ?
#
loop_
_entity_poly.entity_id
_entity_poly.type
_entity_poly.pdbx_seq_one_letter_code
_entity_poly.pdbx_strand_id
1 'polypeptide(L)'
;MTSRVIVTDVAALSDVLDRIDVAAAPRGWRVRRPDDAAELEARARSAKAALRLPSPVVVEIEHDPDAAAVDDPVDATALLARTPVAGAVVDGARRLHGA
;
A
#
# COMPACT_ATOMS: atom_id res chain seq x y z
N MET A 1 -12.41 6.30 8.44
CA MET A 1 -11.57 7.08 7.50
C MET A 1 -10.79 6.08 6.67
N THR A 2 -10.68 6.27 5.36
CA THR A 2 -9.85 5.41 4.48
C THR A 2 -8.86 6.27 3.73
N SER A 3 -7.66 5.75 3.50
CA SER A 3 -6.59 6.41 2.74
C SER A 3 -6.05 5.49 1.65
N ARG A 4 -5.55 6.05 0.55
CA ARG A 4 -5.05 5.29 -0.61
C ARG A 4 -3.53 5.27 -0.69
N VAL A 5 -2.98 4.09 -0.95
CA VAL A 5 -1.56 3.85 -1.20
C VAL A 5 -1.40 3.15 -2.54
N ILE A 6 -0.44 3.61 -3.33
CA ILE A 6 -0.05 3.01 -4.60
C ILE A 6 1.15 2.09 -4.35
N VAL A 7 0.98 0.80 -4.58
CA VAL A 7 2.06 -0.19 -4.60
C VAL A 7 2.68 -0.23 -5.99
N THR A 8 3.97 0.08 -6.07
CA THR A 8 4.76 0.10 -7.31
C THR A 8 5.55 -1.18 -7.52
N ASP A 9 5.91 -1.90 -6.45
CA ASP A 9 6.58 -3.20 -6.54
C ASP A 9 5.57 -4.35 -6.45
N VAL A 10 4.78 -4.50 -7.50
CA VAL A 10 3.68 -5.48 -7.55
C VAL A 10 4.19 -6.91 -7.66
N ALA A 11 5.44 -7.13 -8.07
CA ALA A 11 6.02 -8.47 -8.10
C ALA A 11 6.25 -9.05 -6.69
N ALA A 12 6.33 -8.19 -5.67
CA ALA A 12 6.45 -8.50 -4.26
C ALA A 12 5.28 -7.87 -3.46
N LEU A 13 4.08 -7.88 -4.03
CA LEU A 13 2.91 -7.19 -3.47
C LEU A 13 2.65 -7.59 -2.01
N SER A 14 2.59 -8.89 -1.70
CA SER A 14 2.33 -9.40 -0.36
C SER A 14 3.37 -8.89 0.65
N ASP A 15 4.65 -8.96 0.30
CA ASP A 15 5.74 -8.45 1.16
C ASP A 15 5.66 -6.93 1.37
N VAL A 16 5.19 -6.17 0.37
CA VAL A 16 4.93 -4.74 0.52
C VAL A 16 3.74 -4.50 1.43
N LEU A 17 2.63 -5.22 1.27
CA LEU A 17 1.44 -5.09 2.10
C LEU A 17 1.72 -5.45 3.56
N ASP A 18 2.48 -6.52 3.81
CA ASP A 18 2.90 -6.92 5.16
C ASP A 18 3.73 -5.82 5.85
N ARG A 19 4.63 -5.16 5.10
CA ARG A 19 5.42 -4.03 5.64
C ARG A 19 4.57 -2.80 5.90
N ILE A 20 3.56 -2.52 5.07
CA ILE A 20 2.60 -1.45 5.34
C ILE A 20 1.80 -1.78 6.60
N ASP A 21 1.29 -3.01 6.75
CA ASP A 21 0.56 -3.45 7.94
C ASP A 21 1.41 -3.27 9.21
N VAL A 22 2.68 -3.68 9.20
CA VAL A 22 3.60 -3.49 10.34
C VAL A 22 3.81 -2.01 10.67
N ALA A 23 3.94 -1.15 9.66
CA ALA A 23 4.07 0.29 9.88
C ALA A 23 2.77 0.93 10.40
N ALA A 24 1.62 0.43 9.94
CA ALA A 24 0.28 0.93 10.19
C ALA A 24 -0.29 0.49 11.56
N ALA A 25 0.00 -0.75 11.99
CA ALA A 25 -0.57 -1.35 13.19
C ALA A 25 -0.35 -0.55 14.49
N PRO A 26 0.84 0.02 14.77
CA PRO A 26 1.04 0.85 15.96
C PRO A 26 0.20 2.14 15.98
N ARG A 27 -0.46 2.48 14.88
CA ARG A 27 -1.17 3.75 14.66
C ARG A 27 -2.67 3.60 14.44
N GLY A 28 -3.22 2.41 14.64
CA GLY A 28 -4.65 2.22 14.44
C GLY A 28 -5.07 2.01 13.00
N TRP A 29 -4.19 1.50 12.14
CA TRP A 29 -4.46 1.34 10.72
C TRP A 29 -4.16 -0.08 10.25
N ARG A 30 -4.99 -0.59 9.34
CA ARG A 30 -4.82 -1.88 8.67
C ARG A 30 -5.00 -1.76 7.16
N VAL A 31 -4.27 -2.56 6.40
CA VAL A 31 -4.39 -2.60 4.94
C VAL A 31 -5.55 -3.49 4.53
N ARG A 32 -6.42 -2.95 3.66
CA ARG A 32 -7.42 -3.76 2.96
C ARG A 32 -6.74 -4.51 1.82
N ARG A 33 -6.48 -5.80 2.03
CA ARG A 33 -5.81 -6.65 1.03
C ARG A 33 -6.71 -6.89 -0.19
N PRO A 34 -6.17 -6.84 -1.42
CA PRO A 34 -6.89 -7.28 -2.61
C PRO A 34 -7.18 -8.78 -2.53
N ASP A 35 -8.39 -9.19 -2.90
CA ASP A 35 -8.78 -10.62 -2.94
C ASP A 35 -7.96 -11.42 -3.95
N ASP A 36 -7.46 -10.75 -4.99
CA ASP A 36 -6.70 -11.30 -6.11
C ASP A 36 -5.18 -11.03 -6.03
N ALA A 37 -4.65 -10.72 -4.83
CA ALA A 37 -3.24 -10.34 -4.65
C ALA A 37 -2.24 -11.33 -5.28
N ALA A 38 -2.46 -12.64 -5.12
CA ALA A 38 -1.60 -13.67 -5.70
C ALA A 38 -1.60 -13.66 -7.24
N GLU A 39 -2.75 -13.36 -7.86
CA GLU A 39 -2.87 -13.25 -9.31
C GLU A 39 -2.20 -11.98 -9.82
N LEU A 40 -2.37 -10.85 -9.12
CA LEU A 40 -1.70 -9.59 -9.43
C LEU A 40 -0.17 -9.73 -9.39
N GLU A 41 0.37 -10.42 -8.39
CA GLU A 41 1.80 -10.71 -8.33
C GLU A 41 2.27 -11.60 -9.48
N ALA A 42 1.53 -12.66 -9.78
CA ALA A 42 1.89 -13.57 -10.87
C ALA A 42 1.93 -12.82 -12.21
N ARG A 43 0.94 -11.97 -12.46
CA ARG A 43 0.89 -11.08 -13.64
C ARG A 43 2.05 -10.10 -13.64
N ALA A 44 2.39 -9.49 -12.51
CA ALA A 44 3.51 -8.56 -12.41
C ALA A 44 4.88 -9.24 -12.61
N ARG A 45 5.08 -10.44 -12.05
CA ARG A 45 6.28 -11.26 -12.27
C ARG A 45 6.42 -11.64 -13.74
N SER A 46 5.32 -12.04 -14.39
CA SER A 46 5.29 -12.31 -15.83
C SER A 46 5.64 -11.08 -16.67
N ALA A 47 5.06 -9.91 -16.35
CA ALA A 47 5.39 -8.65 -17.02
C ALA A 47 6.89 -8.30 -16.89
N LYS A 48 7.45 -8.43 -15.69
CA LYS A 48 8.87 -8.17 -15.43
C LYS A 48 9.79 -9.13 -16.20
N ALA A 49 9.45 -10.42 -16.25
CA ALA A 49 10.17 -11.41 -17.05
C ALA A 49 10.13 -11.08 -18.55
N ALA A 50 9.03 -10.49 -19.02
CA ALA A 50 8.88 -9.97 -20.38
C ALA A 50 9.48 -8.57 -20.59
N LEU A 51 10.26 -8.04 -19.62
CA LEU A 51 10.85 -6.69 -19.63
C LEU A 51 9.82 -5.55 -19.79
N ARG A 52 8.58 -5.78 -19.34
CA ARG A 52 7.50 -4.79 -19.29
C ARG A 52 7.38 -4.21 -17.90
N LEU A 53 6.91 -2.98 -17.81
CA LEU A 53 6.56 -2.36 -16.53
C LEU A 53 5.22 -2.94 -16.04
N PRO A 54 5.17 -3.57 -14.86
CA PRO A 54 3.90 -3.97 -14.27
C PRO A 54 3.07 -2.74 -13.91
N SER A 55 1.75 -2.85 -14.04
CA SER A 55 0.84 -1.77 -13.63
C SER A 55 0.85 -1.65 -12.10
N PRO A 56 0.93 -0.43 -11.54
CA PRO A 56 0.85 -0.24 -10.10
C PRO A 56 -0.54 -0.62 -9.57
N VAL A 57 -0.61 -1.03 -8.31
CA VAL A 57 -1.86 -1.44 -7.64
C VAL A 57 -2.21 -0.41 -6.58
N VAL A 58 -3.46 0.07 -6.57
CA VAL A 58 -3.97 0.94 -5.50
C VAL A 58 -4.57 0.07 -4.42
N VAL A 59 -4.13 0.28 -3.17
CA VAL A 59 -4.67 -0.37 -1.98
C VAL A 59 -5.21 0.67 -1.01
N GLU A 60 -6.24 0.29 -0.28
CA GLU A 60 -6.86 1.14 0.74
C GLU A 60 -6.35 0.73 2.12
N ILE A 61 -6.09 1.72 2.97
CA ILE A 61 -5.81 1.54 4.39
C ILE A 61 -6.99 2.10 5.16
N GLU A 62 -7.50 1.32 6.10
CA GLU A 62 -8.65 1.65 6.93
C GLU A 62 -8.28 1.62 8.41
N HIS A 63 -9.09 2.29 9.22
CA HIS A 63 -8.88 2.28 10.66
C HIS A 63 -9.07 0.85 11.20
N ASP A 64 -8.11 0.40 11.98
CA ASP A 64 -8.17 -0.88 12.69
C ASP A 64 -8.91 -0.67 14.02
N PRO A 65 -10.13 -1.20 14.19
CA PRO A 65 -10.88 -1.05 15.44
C PRO A 65 -10.21 -1.74 16.63
N ASP A 66 -9.28 -2.67 16.39
CA ASP A 66 -8.65 -3.51 17.42
C ASP A 66 -7.29 -2.97 17.89
N ALA A 67 -6.84 -1.85 17.33
CA ALA A 67 -5.52 -1.32 17.61
C ALA A 67 -5.41 -0.56 18.94
N ALA A 68 -4.25 -0.73 19.59
CA ALA A 68 -4.01 -0.27 20.96
C ALA A 68 -3.89 1.26 21.15
N ALA A 69 -3.81 2.05 20.06
CA ALA A 69 -3.61 3.50 20.12
C ALA A 69 -4.60 4.21 19.17
N VAL A 70 -5.80 4.49 19.69
CA VAL A 70 -6.91 5.14 18.97
C VAL A 70 -6.73 6.66 18.85
N ASP A 71 -5.83 7.26 19.65
CA ASP A 71 -5.80 8.71 19.88
C ASP A 71 -4.87 9.51 18.93
N ASP A 72 -4.11 8.86 18.03
CA ASP A 72 -3.27 9.55 17.01
C ASP A 72 -3.45 8.94 15.61
N PRO A 73 -4.65 9.08 14.99
CA PRO A 73 -4.89 8.63 13.63
C PRO A 73 -4.11 9.50 12.65
N VAL A 74 -2.92 9.05 12.27
CA VAL A 74 -2.09 9.68 11.24
C VAL A 74 -2.58 9.27 9.85
N ASP A 75 -2.85 10.22 8.96
CA ASP A 75 -3.22 9.90 7.57
C ASP A 75 -2.13 9.09 6.85
N ALA A 76 -2.46 8.38 5.75
CA ALA A 76 -1.47 7.54 5.07
C ALA A 76 -0.23 8.31 4.56
N THR A 77 -0.37 9.62 4.29
CA THR A 77 0.73 10.46 3.83
C THR A 77 1.73 10.66 4.95
N ALA A 78 1.25 11.02 6.13
CA ALA A 78 2.08 11.17 7.31
C ALA A 78 2.57 9.82 7.86
N LEU A 79 1.84 8.72 7.63
CA LEU A 79 2.31 7.35 7.91
C LEU A 79 3.55 7.00 7.06
N LEU A 80 3.43 7.07 5.73
CA LEU A 80 4.53 6.71 4.83
C LEU A 80 5.65 7.76 4.80
N ALA A 81 5.37 9.03 5.14
CA ALA A 81 6.42 10.03 5.30
C ALA A 81 7.29 9.78 6.54
N ARG A 82 6.70 9.25 7.63
CA ARG A 82 7.42 8.91 8.87
C ARG A 82 8.09 7.54 8.80
N THR A 83 7.44 6.58 8.16
CA THR A 83 7.93 5.21 7.99
C THR A 83 7.85 4.82 6.50
N PRO A 84 8.87 5.18 5.70
CA PRO A 84 8.88 4.85 4.27
C PRO A 84 8.87 3.33 4.05
N VAL A 85 7.93 2.85 3.23
CA VAL A 85 7.88 1.44 2.80
C VAL A 85 8.36 1.34 1.36
N ALA A 86 9.48 0.65 1.14
CA ALA A 86 10.00 0.44 -0.20
C ALA A 86 8.99 -0.34 -1.06
N GLY A 87 8.65 0.22 -2.23
CA GLY A 87 7.64 -0.34 -3.14
C GLY A 87 6.23 0.22 -2.95
N ALA A 88 6.03 1.20 -2.06
CA ALA A 88 4.76 1.87 -1.84
C ALA A 88 4.91 3.40 -1.80
N VAL A 89 3.92 4.12 -2.33
CA VAL A 89 3.85 5.59 -2.29
C VAL A 89 2.41 6.03 -2.01
N VAL A 90 2.21 7.16 -1.34
CA VAL A 90 0.85 7.69 -1.16
C VAL A 90 0.26 8.22 -2.46
N ASP A 91 -1.04 7.96 -2.65
CA ASP A 91 -1.80 8.46 -3.79
C ASP A 91 -1.79 10.00 -3.83
N GLY A 92 -1.90 10.65 -2.67
CA GLY A 92 -1.88 12.12 -2.53
C GLY A 92 -0.57 12.82 -2.93
N ALA A 93 0.56 12.10 -3.03
CA ALA A 93 1.83 12.68 -3.51
C ALA A 93 1.90 12.74 -5.04
N ARG A 94 0.97 12.09 -5.73
CA ARG A 94 0.98 11.96 -7.17
C ARG A 94 -0.29 12.61 -7.72
N ARG A 95 -0.14 13.81 -8.28
CA ARG A 95 -1.04 14.39 -9.30
C ARG A 95 -1.05 13.51 -10.57
N LEU A 96 -1.33 12.22 -10.42
CA LEU A 96 -1.39 11.24 -11.51
C LEU A 96 -2.74 11.26 -12.23
N HIS A 97 -3.69 12.09 -11.80
CA HIS A 97 -4.72 12.58 -12.70
C HIS A 97 -4.11 13.65 -13.59
N GLY A 98 -3.65 13.21 -14.77
CA GLY A 98 -3.47 14.10 -15.91
C GLY A 98 -4.79 14.83 -16.15
N ALA A 99 -4.71 16.16 -16.14
CA ALA A 99 -5.67 17.03 -16.79
C ALA A 99 -5.50 16.93 -18.32
#